data_AF-A0A2M8LBW1-F1
#
_entry.id   AF-A0A2M8LBW1-F1
#
_cell.length_a   1.000
_cell.length_b   1.000
_cell.length_c   1.000
_cell.angle_alpha   90.00
_cell.angle_beta   90.00
_cell.angle_gamma   90.00
#
_symmetry.space_group_name_H-M   'P 1'
#
loop_
_entity.id
_entity.type
_entity.pdbx_description
1 polymer ?
#
loop_
_entity_poly.entity_id
_entity_poly.type
_entity_poly.pdbx_seq_one_letter_code
_entity_poly.pdbx_strand_id
1 'polypeptide(L)'
;MYGDLDLSLLDELPEGRKKIITKIFSPEDRPDAYEKTREEIKNGRQAYVICPRIDEPDPEKLNQLNVKAVKEEAKRLDKEVFSEFNIDILHGKMTPKEKDEALENFKNGKTHILVATSVVEVGINVPNATIIIIEGAERFGLAQLHQLRGRVMRSSRQPYCFVFTDNPSLKTFERLKAFKEAESGFELSEYDLKLRGAGELGGGKQWGISDVGMDALKNIKMVEAAREESQEIIKNDPKLANHPLLLAKINEQGKKIHFE
;
A
#
# COMPACT_ATOMS: atom_id res chain seq x y z
N MET A 1 -5.40 21.30 -13.58
CA MET A 1 -4.31 20.46 -14.14
C MET A 1 -4.63 18.95 -14.14
N TYR A 2 -5.76 18.47 -13.59
CA TYR A 2 -6.09 17.03 -13.53
C TYR A 2 -7.43 16.65 -14.19
N GLY A 3 -8.05 17.55 -14.96
CA GLY A 3 -9.39 17.34 -15.55
C GLY A 3 -9.44 16.30 -16.69
N ASP A 4 -8.29 15.96 -17.27
CA ASP A 4 -8.16 15.04 -18.41
C ASP A 4 -7.85 13.59 -17.98
N LEU A 5 -7.85 13.27 -16.69
CA LEU A 5 -7.64 11.90 -16.20
C LEU A 5 -8.98 11.15 -16.20
N ASP A 6 -9.12 10.17 -17.10
CA ASP A 6 -10.20 9.18 -17.03
C ASP A 6 -10.04 8.31 -15.78
N LEU A 7 -10.94 8.50 -14.82
CA LEU A 7 -11.02 7.74 -13.58
C LEU A 7 -11.94 6.53 -13.81
N SER A 8 -11.39 5.43 -14.30
CA SER A 8 -12.13 4.14 -14.28
C SER A 8 -11.98 3.48 -12.92
N LEU A 9 -13.00 3.59 -12.08
CA LEU A 9 -13.08 2.88 -10.80
C LEU A 9 -13.66 1.47 -11.02
N LEU A 10 -12.80 0.47 -10.85
CA LEU A 10 -13.20 -0.94 -10.76
C LEU A 10 -13.38 -1.29 -9.27
N ASP A 11 -14.60 -1.15 -8.78
CA ASP A 11 -14.95 -1.37 -7.37
C ASP A 11 -15.27 -2.84 -7.04
N GLU A 12 -15.43 -3.70 -8.05
CA GLU A 12 -15.80 -5.09 -7.86
C GLU A 12 -14.58 -6.02 -7.77
N LEU A 13 -14.53 -6.84 -6.71
CA LEU A 13 -13.60 -7.95 -6.62
C LEU A 13 -13.98 -9.00 -7.68
N PRO A 14 -13.03 -9.48 -8.51
CA PRO A 14 -13.29 -10.58 -9.43
C PRO A 14 -13.88 -11.80 -8.70
N GLU A 15 -14.84 -12.47 -9.32
CA GLU A 15 -15.55 -13.61 -8.73
C GLU A 15 -14.59 -14.65 -8.11
N GLY A 16 -14.93 -15.13 -6.91
CA GLY A 16 -14.19 -16.17 -6.20
C GLY A 16 -12.99 -15.69 -5.36
N ARG A 17 -12.69 -14.38 -5.31
CA ARG A 17 -11.64 -13.84 -4.42
C ARG A 17 -12.16 -13.60 -3.00
N LYS A 18 -11.41 -14.09 -2.02
CA LYS A 18 -11.68 -13.82 -0.60
C LYS A 18 -11.03 -12.50 -0.17
N LYS A 19 -11.72 -11.73 0.67
CA LYS A 19 -11.15 -10.54 1.31
C LYS A 19 -9.93 -10.93 2.15
N ILE A 20 -8.89 -10.10 2.15
CA ILE A 20 -7.69 -10.32 2.95
C ILE A 20 -8.01 -10.07 4.42
N ILE A 21 -7.64 -11.01 5.28
CA ILE A 21 -7.70 -10.79 6.73
C ILE A 21 -6.42 -10.06 7.15
N THR A 22 -6.56 -8.76 7.43
CA THR A 22 -5.46 -7.93 7.92
C THR A 22 -5.50 -7.84 9.45
N LYS A 23 -4.38 -8.16 10.11
CA LYS A 23 -4.23 -8.04 11.57
C LYS A 23 -2.93 -7.32 11.90
N ILE A 24 -2.97 -6.50 12.94
CA ILE A 24 -1.83 -5.76 13.47
C ILE A 24 -1.43 -6.45 14.78
N PHE A 25 -0.15 -6.70 14.96
CA PHE A 25 0.39 -7.37 16.14
C PHE A 25 1.46 -6.48 16.79
N SER A 26 1.36 -6.34 18.10
CA SER A 26 2.46 -5.88 18.94
C SER A 26 3.46 -7.03 19.17
N PRO A 27 4.66 -6.76 19.72
CA PRO A 27 5.70 -7.77 19.94
C PRO A 27 5.21 -9.01 20.71
N GLU A 28 4.37 -8.81 21.72
CA GLU A 28 3.81 -9.86 22.57
C GLU A 28 2.83 -10.79 21.85
N ASP A 29 2.12 -10.30 20.82
CA ASP A 29 1.10 -11.06 20.10
C ASP A 29 1.64 -11.74 18.83
N ARG A 30 2.92 -11.49 18.46
CA ARG A 30 3.55 -12.11 17.29
C ARG A 30 3.47 -13.65 17.27
N PRO A 31 3.56 -14.39 18.41
CA PRO A 31 3.41 -15.84 18.41
C PRO A 31 2.11 -16.33 17.76
N ASP A 32 0.99 -15.61 17.92
CA ASP A 32 -0.29 -15.98 17.31
C ASP A 32 -0.25 -15.90 15.78
N ALA A 33 0.42 -14.88 15.25
CA ALA A 33 0.64 -14.74 13.81
C ALA A 33 1.55 -15.86 13.29
N TYR A 34 2.56 -16.26 14.06
CA TYR A 34 3.46 -17.35 13.70
C TYR A 34 2.76 -18.71 13.72
N GLU A 35 1.93 -19.01 14.71
CA GLU A 35 1.13 -20.24 14.73
C GLU A 35 0.17 -20.26 13.54
N LYS A 36 -0.51 -19.15 13.26
CA LYS A 36 -1.39 -19.09 12.10
C LYS A 36 -0.63 -19.30 10.79
N THR A 37 0.57 -18.76 10.69
CA THR A 37 1.46 -18.95 9.54
C THR A 37 1.87 -20.42 9.39
N ARG A 38 2.22 -21.07 10.50
CA ARG A 38 2.57 -22.50 10.57
C ARG A 38 1.42 -23.40 10.11
N GLU A 39 0.20 -23.13 10.56
CA GLU A 39 -1.00 -23.87 10.12
C GLU A 39 -1.18 -23.81 8.60
N GLU A 40 -1.12 -22.62 8.01
CA GLU A 40 -1.31 -22.45 6.57
C GLU A 40 -0.17 -23.10 5.78
N ILE A 41 1.08 -22.99 6.23
CA ILE A 41 2.22 -23.66 5.58
C ILE A 41 2.06 -25.18 5.63
N LYS A 42 1.63 -25.75 6.77
CA LYS A 42 1.30 -27.19 6.87
C LYS A 42 0.18 -27.62 5.91
N ASN A 43 -0.73 -26.71 5.56
CA ASN A 43 -1.76 -26.90 4.54
C ASN A 43 -1.24 -26.68 3.10
N GLY A 44 0.08 -26.66 2.92
CA GLY A 44 0.75 -26.53 1.64
C GLY A 44 0.77 -25.09 1.10
N ARG A 45 0.67 -24.08 1.97
CA ARG A 45 0.80 -22.66 1.59
C ARG A 45 2.20 -22.13 1.84
N GLN A 46 2.42 -20.90 1.40
CA GLN A 46 3.68 -20.21 1.51
C GLN A 46 3.49 -18.79 2.06
N ALA A 47 4.56 -18.22 2.61
CA ALA A 47 4.54 -16.92 3.26
C ALA A 47 5.66 -16.01 2.74
N TYR A 48 5.35 -14.72 2.61
CA TYR A 48 6.35 -13.67 2.49
C TYR A 48 6.63 -13.05 3.86
N VAL A 49 7.88 -12.73 4.14
CA VAL A 49 8.25 -11.87 5.27
C VAL A 49 9.01 -10.67 4.72
N ILE A 50 8.45 -9.47 4.88
CA ILE A 50 8.99 -8.25 4.30
C ILE A 50 9.64 -7.42 5.41
N CYS A 51 10.96 -7.27 5.31
CA CYS A 51 11.74 -6.41 6.17
C CYS A 51 11.72 -4.95 5.67
N PRO A 52 11.62 -3.97 6.57
CA PRO A 52 11.67 -2.57 6.21
C PRO A 52 13.04 -2.21 5.63
N ARG A 53 13.03 -1.20 4.75
CA ARG A 53 14.28 -0.54 4.36
C ARG A 53 14.80 0.25 5.56
N ILE A 54 16.10 0.17 5.80
CA ILE A 54 16.79 1.02 6.76
C ILE A 54 17.16 2.32 6.06
N ASP A 55 16.96 3.48 6.67
CA ASP A 55 17.34 4.77 6.09
C ASP A 55 18.78 5.11 6.49
N GLU A 56 19.67 5.20 5.50
CA GLU A 56 21.08 5.51 5.66
C GLU A 56 21.52 6.37 4.45
N PRO A 57 22.10 7.57 4.67
CA PRO A 57 22.53 8.46 3.59
C PRO A 57 23.59 7.86 2.67
N ASP A 58 24.45 6.99 3.20
CA ASP A 58 25.47 6.29 2.42
C ASP A 58 24.87 5.08 1.68
N PRO A 59 24.85 5.05 0.34
CA PRO A 59 24.22 3.96 -0.43
C PRO A 59 24.86 2.58 -0.19
N GLU A 60 26.16 2.53 0.12
CA GLU A 60 26.88 1.28 0.34
C GLU A 60 26.50 0.69 1.71
N LYS A 61 26.51 1.53 2.76
CA LYS A 61 26.07 1.15 4.11
C LYS A 61 24.59 0.81 4.15
N LEU A 62 23.75 1.60 3.48
CA LEU A 62 22.33 1.33 3.31
C LEU A 62 22.08 -0.11 2.83
N ASN A 63 22.76 -0.51 1.74
CA ASN A 63 22.61 -1.84 1.18
C ASN A 63 23.12 -2.92 2.13
N GLN A 64 24.24 -2.69 2.83
CA GLN A 64 24.76 -3.63 3.83
C GLN A 64 23.79 -3.83 5.00
N LEU A 65 23.19 -2.76 5.51
CA LEU A 65 22.22 -2.81 6.60
C LEU A 65 20.96 -3.57 6.20
N ASN A 66 20.43 -3.32 5.00
CA ASN A 66 19.27 -4.03 4.47
C ASN A 66 19.53 -5.54 4.29
N VAL A 67 20.72 -5.90 3.78
CA VAL A 67 21.14 -7.30 3.67
C VAL A 67 21.25 -7.96 5.04
N LYS A 68 21.83 -7.24 6.01
CA LYS A 68 21.98 -7.72 7.38
C LYS A 68 20.62 -7.98 8.03
N ALA A 69 19.67 -7.05 7.92
CA ALA A 69 18.32 -7.17 8.46
C ALA A 69 17.62 -8.45 7.95
N VAL A 70 17.64 -8.69 6.63
CA VAL A 70 17.03 -9.91 6.06
C VAL A 70 17.73 -11.18 6.52
N LYS A 71 19.06 -11.20 6.56
CA LYS A 71 19.82 -12.39 6.97
C LYS A 71 19.63 -12.71 8.45
N GLU A 72 19.60 -11.69 9.31
CA GLU A 72 19.35 -11.85 10.74
C GLU A 72 17.93 -12.33 10.99
N GLU A 73 16.94 -11.74 10.32
CA GLU A 73 15.54 -12.13 10.46
C GLU A 73 15.30 -13.54 9.94
N ALA A 74 15.83 -13.90 8.77
CA ALA A 74 15.72 -15.26 8.25
C ALA A 74 16.36 -16.29 9.19
N LYS A 75 17.52 -15.97 9.76
CA LYS A 75 18.20 -16.84 10.73
C LYS A 75 17.40 -16.99 12.04
N ARG A 76 16.77 -15.92 12.52
CA ARG A 76 15.91 -15.95 13.71
C ARG A 76 14.69 -16.82 13.45
N LEU A 77 14.01 -16.59 12.33
CA LEU A 77 12.84 -17.37 11.92
C LEU A 77 13.21 -18.85 11.76
N ASP A 78 14.31 -19.16 11.09
CA ASP A 78 14.78 -20.55 10.89
C ASP A 78 15.09 -21.26 12.20
N LYS A 79 15.67 -20.57 13.19
CA LYS A 79 16.10 -21.21 14.44
C LYS A 79 15.05 -21.24 15.53
N GLU A 80 14.25 -20.18 15.64
CA GLU A 80 13.41 -19.94 16.82
C GLU A 80 11.92 -20.12 16.54
N VAL A 81 11.48 -19.93 15.29
CA VAL A 81 10.05 -19.85 14.96
C VAL A 81 9.59 -20.95 14.03
N PHE A 82 10.32 -21.19 12.94
CA PHE A 82 9.91 -22.01 11.81
C PHE A 82 10.98 -23.06 11.44
N SER A 83 11.62 -23.64 12.44
CA SER A 83 12.68 -24.66 12.30
C SER A 83 12.28 -25.89 11.48
N GLU A 84 10.98 -26.12 11.32
CA GLU A 84 10.40 -27.19 10.53
C GLU A 84 10.22 -26.85 9.03
N PHE A 85 10.49 -25.60 8.61
CA PHE A 85 10.23 -25.13 7.25
C PHE A 85 11.48 -24.55 6.57
N ASN A 86 11.60 -24.82 5.27
CA ASN A 86 12.60 -24.17 4.42
C ASN A 86 12.33 -22.66 4.28
N ILE A 87 13.33 -21.85 4.65
CA ILE A 87 13.35 -20.40 4.51
C ILE A 87 14.43 -20.01 3.50
N ASP A 88 14.11 -19.07 2.62
CA ASP A 88 15.06 -18.46 1.69
C ASP A 88 15.01 -16.93 1.80
N ILE A 89 16.01 -16.26 1.25
CA ILE A 89 16.17 -14.80 1.33
C ILE A 89 16.20 -14.15 -0.05
N LEU A 90 15.74 -12.90 -0.11
CA LEU A 90 15.81 -12.08 -1.30
C LEU A 90 16.20 -10.64 -0.96
N HIS A 91 17.38 -10.20 -1.41
CA HIS A 91 17.86 -8.85 -1.15
C HIS A 91 18.61 -8.22 -2.33
N GLY A 92 18.78 -6.90 -2.30
CA GLY A 92 19.34 -6.11 -3.41
C GLY A 92 20.71 -6.57 -3.90
N LYS A 93 21.61 -7.00 -2.99
CA LYS A 93 22.98 -7.45 -3.30
C LYS A 93 23.11 -8.85 -3.91
N MET A 94 22.02 -9.61 -4.06
CA MET A 94 22.08 -10.90 -4.78
C MET A 94 22.29 -10.66 -6.27
N THR A 95 23.09 -11.53 -6.89
CA THR A 95 23.21 -11.60 -8.34
C THR A 95 21.86 -11.95 -8.98
N PRO A 96 21.64 -11.60 -10.26
CA PRO A 96 20.40 -11.98 -10.95
C PRO A 96 20.12 -13.49 -10.87
N LYS A 97 21.16 -14.32 -11.06
CA LYS A 97 21.05 -15.78 -10.98
C LYS A 97 20.57 -16.27 -9.61
N GLU A 98 21.13 -15.74 -8.52
CA GLU A 98 20.71 -16.10 -7.16
C GLU A 98 19.26 -15.67 -6.89
N LYS A 99 18.86 -14.49 -7.38
CA LYS A 99 17.47 -14.02 -7.25
C LYS A 99 16.51 -14.94 -7.98
N ASP A 100 16.83 -15.28 -9.23
CA ASP A 100 16.00 -16.16 -10.05
C ASP A 100 15.87 -17.55 -9.41
N GLU A 101 16.96 -18.09 -8.85
CA GLU A 101 16.95 -19.38 -8.17
C GLU A 101 16.09 -19.37 -6.90
N ALA A 102 16.24 -18.37 -6.02
CA ALA A 102 15.44 -18.23 -4.81
C ALA A 102 13.94 -18.08 -5.15
N LEU A 103 13.63 -17.28 -6.18
CA LEU A 103 12.27 -17.06 -6.65
C LEU A 103 11.66 -18.31 -7.28
N GLU A 104 12.43 -19.08 -8.04
CA GLU A 104 11.98 -20.33 -8.67
C GLU A 104 11.78 -21.44 -7.62
N ASN A 105 12.67 -21.52 -6.62
CA ASN A 105 12.51 -22.43 -5.49
C ASN A 105 11.25 -22.11 -4.68
N PHE A 106 10.99 -20.82 -4.45
CA PHE A 106 9.76 -20.37 -3.82
C PHE A 106 8.55 -20.68 -4.71
N LYS A 107 8.55 -20.32 -5.99
CA LYS A 107 7.42 -20.61 -6.89
C LYS A 107 7.07 -22.11 -6.97
N ASN A 108 8.08 -22.99 -6.92
CA ASN A 108 7.91 -24.44 -6.97
C ASN A 108 7.61 -25.09 -5.60
N GLY A 109 7.45 -24.30 -4.54
CA GLY A 109 7.13 -24.79 -3.20
C GLY A 109 8.27 -25.50 -2.48
N LYS A 110 9.51 -25.42 -2.98
CA LYS A 110 10.70 -25.93 -2.27
C LYS A 110 11.01 -25.07 -1.04
N THR A 111 10.76 -23.77 -1.15
CA THR A 111 10.86 -22.80 -0.07
C THR A 111 9.46 -22.45 0.43
N HIS A 112 9.22 -22.54 1.74
CA HIS A 112 7.93 -22.21 2.33
C HIS A 112 7.82 -20.73 2.69
N ILE A 113 8.93 -20.12 3.11
CA ILE A 113 8.99 -18.73 3.57
C ILE A 113 10.07 -17.98 2.80
N LEU A 114 9.71 -16.88 2.16
CA LEU A 114 10.66 -15.99 1.49
C LEU A 114 10.80 -14.68 2.27
N VAL A 115 11.98 -14.45 2.86
CA VAL A 115 12.30 -13.23 3.61
C VAL A 115 12.96 -12.23 2.66
N ALA A 116 12.35 -11.06 2.48
CA ALA A 116 12.80 -10.08 1.49
C ALA A 116 12.86 -8.66 2.05
N THR A 117 13.69 -7.80 1.45
CA THR A 117 13.62 -6.36 1.69
C THR A 117 12.50 -5.74 0.87
N SER A 118 11.92 -4.65 1.37
CA SER A 118 10.90 -3.88 0.63
C SER A 118 11.38 -3.32 -0.72
N VAL A 119 12.67 -3.06 -0.86
CA VAL A 119 13.30 -2.54 -2.09
C VAL A 119 13.29 -3.59 -3.20
N VAL A 120 13.36 -4.87 -2.85
CA VAL A 120 13.21 -5.92 -3.84
C VAL A 120 11.72 -6.15 -4.02
N GLU A 121 11.17 -5.52 -5.06
CA GLU A 121 9.83 -5.86 -5.49
C GLU A 121 9.77 -7.33 -5.86
N VAL A 122 9.07 -8.12 -5.04
CA VAL A 122 8.69 -9.48 -5.36
C VAL A 122 7.60 -9.38 -6.42
N GLY A 123 7.99 -9.09 -7.66
CA GLY A 123 7.12 -8.97 -8.82
C GLY A 123 6.62 -10.33 -9.34
N ILE A 124 6.95 -11.42 -8.64
CA ILE A 124 6.54 -12.76 -9.03
C ILE A 124 5.23 -13.12 -8.35
N ASN A 125 4.25 -13.45 -9.19
CA ASN A 125 2.96 -13.97 -8.77
C ASN A 125 3.11 -15.44 -8.35
N VAL A 126 3.06 -15.70 -7.05
CA VAL A 126 2.99 -17.07 -6.50
C VAL A 126 1.59 -17.29 -5.92
N PRO A 127 0.66 -17.95 -6.65
CA PRO A 127 -0.73 -18.12 -6.19
C PRO A 127 -0.86 -18.84 -4.84
N ASN A 128 0.16 -19.65 -4.49
CA ASN A 128 0.20 -20.42 -3.26
C ASN A 128 0.71 -19.61 -2.05
N ALA A 129 1.28 -18.43 -2.28
CA ALA A 129 1.66 -17.50 -1.23
C ALA A 129 0.41 -16.75 -0.74
N THR A 130 -0.10 -17.18 0.43
CA THR A 130 -1.35 -16.65 1.00
C THR A 130 -1.13 -15.78 2.22
N ILE A 131 0.09 -15.77 2.75
CA ILE A 131 0.46 -14.98 3.93
C ILE A 131 1.53 -13.98 3.56
N ILE A 132 1.38 -12.75 4.04
CA ILE A 132 2.44 -11.76 4.07
C ILE A 132 2.57 -11.21 5.48
N ILE A 133 3.77 -11.31 6.02
CA ILE A 133 4.20 -10.70 7.28
C ILE A 133 5.00 -9.45 6.91
N ILE A 134 4.65 -8.31 7.48
CA ILE A 134 5.37 -7.04 7.28
C ILE A 134 5.98 -6.66 8.62
N GLU A 135 7.30 -6.76 8.71
CA GLU A 135 8.08 -6.35 9.88
C GLU A 135 8.23 -4.82 9.92
N GLY A 136 8.24 -4.24 11.12
CA GLY A 136 8.48 -2.80 11.30
C GLY A 136 7.58 -1.91 10.43
N ALA A 137 6.28 -2.21 10.38
CA ALA A 137 5.30 -1.55 9.52
C ALA A 137 5.19 -0.04 9.73
N GLU A 138 5.63 0.46 10.89
CA GLU A 138 5.73 1.89 11.17
C GLU A 138 6.64 2.65 10.20
N ARG A 139 7.59 1.94 9.56
CA ARG A 139 8.57 2.49 8.60
C ARG A 139 8.05 2.56 7.17
N PHE A 140 6.87 2.01 6.89
CA PHE A 140 6.27 1.99 5.56
C PHE A 140 5.17 3.03 5.43
N GLY A 141 5.11 3.69 4.28
CA GLY A 141 3.95 4.50 3.90
C GLY A 141 2.70 3.65 3.69
N LEU A 142 1.50 4.23 3.84
CA LEU A 142 0.23 3.50 3.65
C LEU A 142 0.09 2.91 2.24
N ALA A 143 0.51 3.65 1.22
CA ALA A 143 0.52 3.18 -0.16
C ALA A 143 1.42 1.94 -0.35
N GLN A 144 2.59 1.90 0.29
CA GLN A 144 3.50 0.76 0.21
C GLN A 144 2.91 -0.46 0.91
N LEU A 145 2.32 -0.27 2.10
CA LEU A 145 1.62 -1.34 2.82
C LEU A 145 0.47 -1.92 1.98
N HIS A 146 -0.28 -1.06 1.28
CA HIS A 146 -1.35 -1.49 0.36
C HIS A 146 -0.84 -2.35 -0.79
N GLN A 147 0.26 -1.93 -1.42
CA GLN A 147 0.88 -2.69 -2.51
C GLN A 147 1.38 -4.05 -2.03
N LEU A 148 2.03 -4.10 -0.86
CA LEU A 148 2.49 -5.35 -0.24
C LEU A 148 1.31 -6.27 0.08
N ARG A 149 0.26 -5.75 0.71
CA ARG A 149 -0.99 -6.48 1.01
C ARG A 149 -1.60 -7.10 -0.25
N GLY A 150 -1.56 -6.41 -1.38
CA GLY A 150 -2.07 -6.91 -2.66
C GLY A 150 -1.32 -8.13 -3.22
N ARG A 151 -0.10 -8.45 -2.76
CA ARG A 151 0.70 -9.55 -3.30
C ARG A 151 0.13 -10.94 -3.01
N VAL A 152 -0.65 -11.08 -1.94
CA VAL A 152 -1.25 -12.36 -1.53
C VAL A 152 -2.68 -12.57 -2.06
N MET A 153 -3.23 -11.64 -2.84
CA MET A 153 -4.61 -11.72 -3.40
C MET A 153 -4.75 -12.57 -4.67
N ARG A 154 -3.88 -13.55 -4.87
CA ARG A 154 -3.70 -14.19 -6.19
C ARG A 154 -4.32 -15.58 -6.31
N SER A 155 -4.97 -16.09 -5.27
CA SER A 155 -5.73 -17.34 -5.31
C SER A 155 -7.11 -17.22 -4.66
N SER A 156 -7.94 -18.26 -4.81
CA SER A 156 -9.25 -18.40 -4.13
C SER A 156 -9.12 -18.80 -2.65
N ARG A 157 -7.90 -18.97 -2.15
CA ARG A 157 -7.62 -19.28 -0.76
C ARG A 157 -7.73 -18.02 0.09
N GLN A 158 -7.93 -18.19 1.39
CA GLN A 158 -8.02 -17.07 2.33
C GLN A 158 -6.66 -16.40 2.47
N PRO A 159 -6.47 -15.13 2.04
CA PRO A 159 -5.22 -14.45 2.25
C PRO A 159 -5.17 -13.78 3.63
N TYR A 160 -3.97 -13.68 4.17
CA TYR A 160 -3.67 -13.03 5.45
C TYR A 160 -2.55 -12.00 5.30
N CYS A 161 -2.74 -10.83 5.90
CA CYS A 161 -1.72 -9.80 6.03
C CYS A 161 -1.49 -9.52 7.50
N PHE A 162 -0.30 -9.88 7.99
CA PHE A 162 0.12 -9.68 9.36
C PHE A 162 1.10 -8.51 9.40
N VAL A 163 0.75 -7.50 10.19
CA VAL A 163 1.46 -6.23 10.27
C VAL A 163 2.08 -6.14 11.65
N PHE A 164 3.41 -6.20 11.72
CA PHE A 164 4.11 -6.10 12.99
C PHE A 164 4.65 -4.70 13.17
N THR A 165 4.51 -4.18 14.38
CA THR A 165 5.08 -2.89 14.76
C THR A 165 5.72 -3.00 16.12
N ASP A 166 6.91 -2.40 16.24
CA ASP A 166 7.63 -2.27 17.52
C ASP A 166 7.38 -0.90 18.16
N ASN A 167 6.59 -0.05 17.51
CA ASN A 167 6.35 1.32 17.94
C ASN A 167 5.00 1.43 18.66
N PRO A 168 4.99 1.68 19.98
CA PRO A 168 3.76 1.79 20.77
C PRO A 168 3.03 3.14 20.59
N SER A 169 3.49 4.01 19.69
CA SER A 169 2.89 5.33 19.48
C SER A 169 1.45 5.24 18.97
N LEU A 170 0.55 6.00 19.61
CA LEU A 170 -0.84 6.13 19.20
C LEU A 170 -0.98 6.55 17.73
N LYS A 171 -0.14 7.48 17.26
CA LYS A 171 -0.16 7.94 15.86
C LYS A 171 0.17 6.82 14.88
N THR A 172 1.13 5.96 15.23
CA THR A 172 1.47 4.78 14.44
C THR A 172 0.30 3.80 14.42
N PHE A 173 -0.29 3.55 15.58
CA PHE A 173 -1.42 2.62 15.70
C PHE A 173 -2.65 3.10 14.91
N GLU A 174 -3.01 4.38 15.01
CA GLU A 174 -4.11 4.98 14.23
C GLU A 174 -3.88 4.84 12.73
N ARG A 175 -2.65 5.10 12.27
CA ARG A 175 -2.28 4.94 10.86
C ARG A 175 -2.38 3.48 10.40
N LEU A 176 -1.86 2.54 11.18
CA LEU A 176 -1.95 1.11 10.86
C LEU A 176 -3.40 0.59 10.96
N LYS A 177 -4.21 1.18 11.85
CA LYS A 177 -5.65 0.87 11.94
C LYS A 177 -6.38 1.31 10.68
N ALA A 178 -6.12 2.51 10.19
CA ALA A 178 -6.64 2.96 8.90
C ALA A 178 -6.21 2.03 7.76
N PHE A 179 -4.96 1.55 7.78
CA PHE A 179 -4.49 0.52 6.84
C PHE A 179 -5.30 -0.78 6.90
N LYS A 180 -5.61 -1.25 8.10
CA LYS A 180 -6.39 -2.47 8.32
C LYS A 180 -7.83 -2.32 7.81
N GLU A 181 -8.44 -1.16 8.02
CA GLU A 181 -9.84 -0.90 7.71
C GLU A 181 -10.08 -0.54 6.24
N ALA A 182 -9.10 0.08 5.58
CA ALA A 182 -9.28 0.54 4.20
C ALA A 182 -9.43 -0.61 3.19
N GLU A 183 -10.46 -0.54 2.37
CA GLU A 183 -10.75 -1.54 1.33
C GLU A 183 -10.07 -1.18 0.00
N SER A 184 -9.76 0.09 -0.23
CA SER A 184 -9.14 0.59 -1.47
C SER A 184 -7.89 1.44 -1.25
N GLY A 185 -7.06 1.53 -2.30
CA GLY A 185 -5.92 2.45 -2.32
C GLY A 185 -6.35 3.93 -2.31
N PHE A 186 -7.58 4.23 -2.75
CA PHE A 186 -8.14 5.58 -2.71
C PHE A 186 -8.42 6.03 -1.26
N GLU A 187 -9.07 5.18 -0.46
CA GLU A 187 -9.33 5.45 0.96
C GLU A 187 -8.04 5.71 1.74
N LEU A 188 -6.98 4.97 1.43
CA LEU A 188 -5.66 5.18 2.03
C LEU A 188 -5.01 6.50 1.60
N SER A 189 -5.20 6.90 0.34
CA SER A 189 -4.67 8.16 -0.18
C SER A 189 -5.36 9.36 0.48
N GLU A 190 -6.68 9.28 0.68
CA GLU A 190 -7.47 10.26 1.45
C GLU A 190 -7.00 10.36 2.90
N TYR A 191 -6.72 9.22 3.53
CA TYR A 191 -6.20 9.20 4.90
C TYR A 191 -4.79 9.80 4.99
N ASP A 192 -3.89 9.47 4.07
CA ASP A 192 -2.56 10.08 3.98
C ASP A 192 -2.66 11.60 3.75
N LEU A 193 -3.61 12.06 2.91
CA LEU A 193 -3.86 13.48 2.68
C LEU A 193 -4.37 14.18 3.95
N LYS A 194 -5.28 13.57 4.71
CA LYS A 194 -5.75 14.11 5.99
C LYS A 194 -4.63 14.22 7.02
N LEU A 195 -3.77 13.19 7.13
CA LEU A 195 -2.63 13.22 8.04
C LEU A 195 -1.61 14.30 7.67
N ARG A 196 -1.35 14.51 6.37
CA ARG A 196 -0.46 15.58 5.89
C ARG A 196 -1.09 16.96 6.03
N GLY A 197 -2.37 17.09 5.66
CA GLY A 197 -3.16 18.31 5.76
C GLY A 197 -3.31 18.79 7.19
N ALA A 198 -3.52 17.91 8.17
CA ALA A 198 -3.52 18.29 9.59
C ALA A 198 -2.18 18.87 10.07
N GLY A 199 -1.05 18.52 9.42
CA GLY A 199 0.27 19.09 9.68
C GLY A 199 0.52 20.43 8.97
N GLU A 200 0.00 20.60 7.75
CA GLU A 200 0.10 21.86 6.98
C GLU A 200 -0.96 22.90 7.37
N LEU A 201 -2.06 22.51 8.03
CA LEU A 201 -3.09 23.44 8.52
C LEU A 201 -2.59 24.41 9.61
N GLY A 202 -1.42 24.15 10.20
CA GLY A 202 -0.71 25.12 11.05
C GLY A 202 0.09 26.17 10.26
N GLY A 203 0.26 26.00 8.95
CA GLY A 203 1.06 26.85 8.07
C GLY A 203 0.32 27.21 6.79
N GLY A 204 -0.49 28.27 6.85
CA GLY A 204 -0.82 29.11 5.70
C GLY A 204 -1.72 28.50 4.61
N LYS A 205 -3.02 28.80 4.68
CA LYS A 205 -4.01 28.87 3.58
C LYS A 205 -3.42 28.83 2.14
N GLN A 206 -3.23 27.65 1.56
CA GLN A 206 -2.69 27.53 0.19
C GLN A 206 -3.53 26.75 -0.82
N TRP A 207 -4.72 26.27 -0.45
CA TRP A 207 -5.52 25.43 -1.37
C TRP A 207 -6.69 26.12 -2.06
N GLY A 208 -7.07 27.35 -1.66
CA GLY A 208 -8.10 28.14 -2.36
C GLY A 208 -9.52 27.52 -2.45
N ILE A 209 -9.71 26.30 -1.94
CA ILE A 209 -10.95 25.53 -1.92
C ILE A 209 -11.50 25.56 -0.49
N SER A 210 -12.81 25.77 -0.33
CA SER A 210 -13.48 25.77 0.97
C SER A 210 -13.58 24.35 1.54
N ASP A 211 -13.77 24.21 2.85
CA ASP A 211 -13.99 22.91 3.50
C ASP A 211 -15.15 22.11 2.86
N VAL A 212 -16.18 22.82 2.39
CA VAL A 212 -17.31 22.24 1.63
C VAL A 212 -16.87 21.71 0.27
N GLY A 213 -15.97 22.40 -0.42
CA GLY A 213 -15.39 21.92 -1.68
C GLY A 213 -14.52 20.68 -1.45
N MET A 214 -13.77 20.64 -0.35
CA MET A 214 -12.99 19.45 0.04
C MET A 214 -13.90 18.27 0.39
N ASP A 215 -15.02 18.50 1.06
CA ASP A 215 -16.01 17.46 1.33
C ASP A 215 -16.73 16.97 0.07
N ALA A 216 -17.03 17.87 -0.88
CA ALA A 216 -17.60 17.50 -2.17
C ALA A 216 -16.64 16.64 -3.01
N LEU A 217 -15.33 16.92 -2.95
CA LEU A 217 -14.29 16.13 -3.63
C LEU A 217 -14.17 14.70 -3.10
N LYS A 218 -14.61 14.43 -1.86
CA LYS A 218 -14.63 13.05 -1.29
C LYS A 218 -15.69 12.17 -1.96
N ASN A 219 -16.72 12.76 -2.56
CA ASN A 219 -17.75 12.02 -3.26
C ASN A 219 -17.36 11.88 -4.74
N ILE A 220 -16.60 10.83 -5.05
CA ILE A 220 -16.06 10.63 -6.40
C ILE A 220 -17.18 10.55 -7.46
N LYS A 221 -18.34 9.96 -7.12
CA LYS A 221 -19.50 9.92 -8.03
C LYS A 221 -20.05 11.31 -8.35
N MET A 222 -20.01 12.21 -7.37
CA MET A 222 -20.39 13.61 -7.59
C MET A 222 -19.36 14.36 -8.45
N VAL A 223 -18.07 14.06 -8.27
CA VAL A 223 -16.99 14.63 -9.10
C VAL A 223 -17.10 14.16 -10.55
N GLU A 224 -17.38 12.87 -10.75
CA GLU A 224 -17.59 12.27 -12.06
C GLU A 224 -18.82 12.87 -12.75
N ALA A 225 -19.98 12.90 -12.08
CA ALA A 225 -21.19 13.51 -12.60
C ALA A 225 -21.01 14.99 -12.95
N ALA A 226 -20.30 15.76 -12.10
CA ALA A 226 -19.98 17.15 -12.38
C ALA A 226 -19.07 17.31 -13.60
N ARG A 227 -18.15 16.35 -13.84
CA ARG A 227 -17.26 16.35 -15.01
C ARG A 227 -18.02 16.01 -16.29
N GLU A 228 -18.85 14.98 -16.26
CA GLU A 228 -19.70 14.59 -17.41
C GLU A 228 -20.60 15.76 -17.83
N GLU A 229 -21.30 16.36 -16.86
CA GLU A 229 -22.13 17.54 -17.09
C GLU A 229 -21.31 18.70 -17.67
N SER A 230 -20.12 18.97 -17.13
CA SER A 230 -19.23 20.01 -17.66
C SER A 230 -18.80 19.74 -19.11
N GLN A 231 -18.51 18.48 -19.47
CA GLN A 231 -18.14 18.12 -20.83
C GLN A 231 -19.32 18.26 -21.79
N GLU A 232 -20.52 17.87 -21.35
CA GLU A 232 -21.75 18.02 -22.13
C GLU A 232 -22.11 19.49 -22.37
N ILE A 233 -22.01 20.32 -21.33
CA ILE A 233 -22.20 21.77 -21.42
C ILE A 233 -21.20 22.39 -22.42
N ILE A 234 -19.90 22.06 -22.32
CA ILE A 234 -18.88 22.61 -23.24
C ILE A 234 -19.13 22.15 -24.69
N LYS A 235 -19.59 20.91 -24.88
CA LYS A 235 -19.89 20.37 -26.21
C LYS A 235 -21.09 21.07 -26.85
N ASN A 236 -22.13 21.35 -26.07
CA ASN A 236 -23.39 21.93 -26.56
C ASN A 236 -23.38 23.47 -26.58
N ASP A 237 -22.65 24.10 -25.66
CA ASP A 237 -22.51 25.54 -25.54
C ASP A 237 -21.05 25.94 -25.21
N PRO A 238 -20.14 25.89 -26.20
CA PRO A 238 -18.72 26.20 -25.99
C PRO A 238 -18.45 27.62 -25.49
N LYS A 239 -19.40 28.54 -25.69
CA LYS A 239 -19.29 29.95 -25.26
C LYS A 239 -19.98 30.21 -23.92
N LEU A 240 -20.62 29.19 -23.33
CA LEU A 240 -21.43 29.29 -22.11
C LEU A 240 -22.46 30.42 -22.17
N ALA A 241 -23.01 30.68 -23.37
CA ALA A 241 -23.99 31.74 -23.60
C ALA A 241 -25.29 31.52 -22.81
N ASN A 242 -25.66 30.25 -22.61
CA ASN A 242 -26.83 29.84 -21.84
C ASN A 242 -26.53 29.70 -20.33
N HIS A 243 -25.27 29.83 -19.92
CA HIS A 243 -24.83 29.69 -18.54
C HIS A 243 -24.03 30.91 -18.04
N PRO A 244 -24.66 32.09 -17.93
CA PRO A 244 -23.97 33.35 -17.60
C PRO A 244 -23.32 33.36 -16.20
N LEU A 245 -23.88 32.61 -15.24
CA LEU A 245 -23.30 32.49 -13.89
C LEU A 245 -22.01 31.67 -13.90
N LEU A 246 -21.95 30.58 -14.69
CA LEU A 246 -20.74 29.78 -14.86
C LEU A 246 -19.66 30.60 -15.58
N LEU A 247 -20.05 31.32 -16.64
CA LEU A 247 -19.15 32.21 -17.37
C LEU A 247 -18.56 33.31 -16.46
N ALA A 248 -19.39 33.94 -15.63
CA ALA A 248 -18.93 34.92 -14.65
C ALA A 248 -17.94 34.32 -13.64
N LYS A 249 -18.21 33.08 -13.17
CA LYS A 249 -17.36 32.39 -12.21
C LYS A 249 -16.01 31.98 -12.80
N ILE A 250 -15.99 31.50 -14.04
CA ILE A 250 -14.76 31.17 -14.78
C ILE A 250 -13.92 32.43 -14.98
N ASN A 251 -14.53 33.56 -15.36
CA ASN A 251 -13.83 34.83 -15.53
C ASN A 251 -13.25 35.37 -14.20
N GLU A 252 -13.93 35.11 -13.07
CA GLU A 252 -13.44 35.46 -11.73
C GLU A 252 -12.22 34.59 -11.33
N GLN A 253 -12.27 33.29 -11.62
CA GLN A 253 -11.17 32.35 -11.31
C GLN A 253 -9.99 32.46 -12.28
N GLY A 254 -10.22 32.73 -13.56
CA GLY A 254 -9.17 32.93 -14.57
C GLY A 254 -8.23 34.10 -14.24
N LYS A 255 -8.73 35.12 -13.51
CA LYS A 255 -7.88 36.20 -12.98
C LYS A 255 -7.01 35.79 -11.78
N LYS A 256 -7.40 34.74 -11.05
CA LYS A 256 -6.64 34.19 -9.92
C LYS A 256 -5.65 33.10 -10.35
N ILE A 257 -5.85 32.48 -11.52
CA ILE A 257 -4.99 31.41 -12.08
C ILE A 257 -3.95 32.01 -13.06
N HIS A 258 -3.49 33.23 -12.81
CA HIS A 258 -2.19 33.66 -13.32
C HIS A 258 -1.15 33.30 -12.27
N PHE A 259 -0.47 32.18 -12.48
CA PHE A 259 0.65 31.70 -11.68
C PHE A 259 1.96 31.95 -12.44
N GLU A 260 2.91 32.59 -11.74
CA GLU A 260 4.34 32.27 -11.84
C GLU A 260 4.59 30.77 -11.61
#